data_AF-A0A2V2XQY4-F1
#
_entry.id   AF-A0A2V2XQY4-F1
#
_cell.length_a   1.000
_cell.length_b   1.000
_cell.length_c   1.000
_cell.angle_alpha   90.00
_cell.angle_beta   90.00
_cell.angle_gamma   90.00
#
_symmetry.space_group_name_H-M   'P 1'
#
loop_
_entity.id
_entity.type
_entity.pdbx_description
1 polymer ?
#
loop_
_entity_poly.entity_id
_entity_poly.type
_entity_poly.pdbx_seq_one_letter_code
_entity_poly.pdbx_strand_id
1 'polypeptide(L)'
;MKSLDKLVFGTAGIPLSTPKKTSLDGIRRVKELGLGAMELEFVRGVKMSRSTAQEVRILASSLGVILTAHAPYYINLNSQDQDKLRASIQR
;
A
#
# COMPACT_ATOMS: atom_id res chain seq x y z
N MET A 1 17.81 1.24 -0.78
CA MET A 1 16.71 0.99 0.17
C MET A 1 17.31 1.09 1.57
N LYS A 2 16.73 1.84 2.52
CA LYS A 2 17.27 1.86 3.88
C LYS A 2 17.16 0.44 4.46
N SER A 3 18.24 -0.04 5.08
CA SER A 3 18.20 -1.29 5.86
C SER A 3 17.17 -1.17 6.98
N LEU A 4 16.41 -2.23 7.23
CA LEU A 4 15.48 -2.30 8.35
C LEU A 4 16.21 -2.88 9.55
N ASP A 5 16.90 -2.02 10.29
CA ASP A 5 17.73 -2.43 11.43
C ASP A 5 16.89 -2.73 12.69
N LYS A 6 15.56 -2.65 12.59
CA LYS A 6 14.62 -2.88 13.70
C LYS A 6 13.26 -3.40 13.21
N LEU A 7 12.57 -4.12 14.09
CA LEU A 7 11.17 -4.51 13.89
C LEU A 7 10.28 -3.25 13.80
N VAL A 8 9.37 -3.25 12.84
CA VAL A 8 8.40 -2.16 12.63
C VAL A 8 6.99 -2.71 12.64
N PHE A 9 6.08 -1.94 13.24
CA PHE A 9 4.66 -2.28 13.31
C PHE A 9 3.86 -1.32 12.45
N GLY A 10 2.80 -1.83 11.83
CA GLY A 10 1.98 -1.08 10.89
C GLY A 10 0.60 -1.68 10.70
N THR A 11 -0.28 -0.91 10.08
CA THR A 11 -1.64 -1.36 9.76
C THR A 11 -1.71 -1.98 8.37
N ALA A 12 -2.55 -3.00 8.23
CA ALA A 12 -3.10 -3.36 6.92
C ALA A 12 -4.11 -2.27 6.53
N GLY A 13 -3.77 -1.50 5.48
CA GLY A 13 -4.61 -0.41 5.03
C GLY A 13 -4.56 0.86 5.89
N ILE A 14 -5.51 1.74 5.58
CA ILE A 14 -5.67 3.04 6.24
C ILE A 14 -6.27 2.83 7.63
N PRO A 15 -5.66 3.35 8.71
CA PRO A 15 -6.20 3.23 10.06
C PRO A 15 -7.69 3.65 10.15
N LEU A 16 -8.46 2.91 10.95
CA LEU A 16 -9.89 3.21 11.15
C LEU A 16 -10.12 4.60 11.72
N SER A 17 -9.17 5.12 12.50
CA SER A 17 -9.22 6.47 13.07
C SER A 17 -8.84 7.60 12.10
N THR A 18 -8.41 7.31 10.87
CA THR A 18 -8.11 8.36 9.88
C THR A 18 -9.41 9.02 9.41
N PRO A 19 -9.59 10.36 9.56
CA PRO A 19 -10.84 11.02 9.18
C PRO A 19 -11.15 10.94 7.68
N LYS A 20 -10.13 11.17 6.84
CA LYS A 20 -10.22 11.03 5.39
C LYS A 20 -9.54 9.75 4.95
N LYS A 21 -10.25 8.88 4.22
CA LYS A 21 -9.74 7.57 3.80
C LYS A 21 -8.91 7.65 2.52
N THR A 22 -7.87 8.49 2.54
CA THR A 22 -6.85 8.56 1.48
C THR A 22 -5.54 7.93 1.94
N SER A 23 -4.71 7.45 1.01
CA SER A 23 -3.38 6.91 1.34
C SER A 23 -2.50 7.95 2.03
N LEU A 24 -2.56 9.22 1.59
CA LEU A 24 -1.77 10.30 2.19
C LEU A 24 -2.18 10.55 3.65
N ASP A 25 -3.49 10.61 3.92
CA ASP A 25 -4.00 10.80 5.28
C ASP A 25 -3.75 9.56 6.14
N GLY A 26 -3.80 8.36 5.57
CA GLY A 26 -3.39 7.13 6.24
C GLY A 26 -1.95 7.17 6.71
N ILE A 27 -1.02 7.60 5.87
CA ILE A 27 0.41 7.71 6.22
C ILE A 27 0.61 8.71 7.37
N ARG A 28 -0.04 9.88 7.31
CA ARG A 28 0.00 10.86 8.41
C ARG A 28 -0.53 10.24 9.69
N ARG A 29 -1.67 9.55 9.61
CA ARG A 29 -2.29 8.93 10.77
C ARG A 29 -1.44 7.81 11.38
N VAL A 30 -0.80 6.98 10.57
CA VAL A 30 0.15 5.95 11.02
C VAL A 30 1.29 6.58 11.81
N LYS A 31 1.83 7.70 11.33
CA LYS A 31 2.88 8.43 12.03
C LYS A 31 2.39 9.02 13.37
N GLU A 32 1.21 9.63 13.38
CA GLU A 32 0.58 10.17 14.60
C GLU A 32 0.33 9.09 15.67
N LEU A 33 0.00 7.87 15.23
CA LEU A 33 -0.22 6.70 16.09
C LEU A 33 1.10 6.08 16.61
N GLY A 34 2.26 6.60 16.22
CA GLY A 34 3.56 6.05 16.60
C GLY A 34 3.96 4.76 15.86
N LEU A 35 3.25 4.41 14.80
CA LEU A 35 3.54 3.25 13.97
C LEU A 35 4.61 3.58 12.90
N GLY A 36 5.28 2.53 12.42
CA GLY A 36 6.41 2.64 11.49
C GLY A 36 6.11 2.17 10.07
N ALA A 37 4.96 1.52 9.84
CA ALA A 37 4.62 0.97 8.53
C ALA A 37 3.12 1.08 8.21
N MET A 38 2.79 0.99 6.93
CA MET A 38 1.42 0.88 6.43
C MET A 38 1.40 0.05 5.15
N GLU A 39 0.47 -0.88 5.04
CA GLU A 39 0.22 -1.58 3.78
C GLU A 39 -0.79 -0.82 2.91
N LEU A 40 -0.46 -0.62 1.65
CA LEU A 40 -1.38 -0.16 0.63
C LEU A 40 -2.19 -1.35 0.09
N GLU A 41 -3.46 -1.42 0.47
CA GLU A 41 -4.36 -2.47 0.01
C GLU A 41 -5.04 -2.06 -1.29
N PHE A 42 -4.60 -2.64 -2.41
CA PHE A 42 -5.24 -2.39 -3.71
C PHE A 42 -6.48 -3.23 -3.94
N VAL A 43 -6.92 -4.09 -3.00
CA VAL A 43 -8.21 -4.82 -2.92
C VAL A 43 -8.91 -5.11 -4.27
N ARG A 44 -9.54 -4.11 -4.90
CA ARG A 44 -10.32 -4.20 -6.15
C ARG A 44 -9.69 -3.51 -7.38
N GLY A 45 -8.40 -3.20 -7.34
CA GLY A 45 -7.65 -2.54 -8.42
C GLY A 45 -6.74 -1.42 -7.92
N VAL A 46 -5.66 -1.15 -8.66
CA VAL A 46 -4.73 -0.06 -8.40
C VAL A 46 -5.32 1.26 -8.91
N LYS A 47 -6.16 1.90 -8.10
CA LYS A 47 -6.78 3.19 -8.41
C LYS A 47 -5.92 4.38 -7.94
N MET A 48 -4.65 4.37 -8.31
CA MET A 48 -3.68 5.39 -7.94
C MET A 48 -2.97 5.88 -9.20
N SER A 49 -3.05 7.18 -9.48
CA SER A 49 -2.29 7.78 -10.58
C SER A 49 -0.80 7.79 -10.25
N ARG A 50 0.03 7.93 -11.29
CA ARG A 50 1.48 8.06 -11.11
C ARG A 50 1.87 9.28 -10.27
N SER A 51 1.15 10.40 -10.40
CA SER A 51 1.40 11.60 -9.59
C SER A 51 1.08 11.35 -8.12
N THR A 52 -0.08 10.75 -7.81
CA THR A 52 -0.43 10.40 -6.44
C THR A 52 0.56 9.38 -5.85
N ALA A 53 1.03 8.41 -6.62
CA ALA A 53 2.05 7.46 -6.17
C ALA A 53 3.38 8.16 -5.81
N GLN A 54 3.77 9.20 -6.56
CA GLN A 54 4.94 10.02 -6.23
C GLN A 54 4.75 10.79 -4.93
N GLU A 55 3.58 11.43 -4.74
CA GLU A 55 3.24 12.13 -3.49
C GLU A 55 3.27 11.19 -2.28
N VAL A 56 2.68 9.99 -2.43
CA VAL A 56 2.69 8.92 -1.42
C VAL A 56 4.13 8.53 -1.06
N ARG A 57 4.99 8.32 -2.05
CA ARG A 57 6.41 7.99 -1.82
C ARG A 57 7.15 9.11 -1.07
N ILE A 58 6.96 10.35 -1.49
CA ILE A 58 7.60 11.53 -0.88
C ILE A 58 7.17 11.66 0.59
N LEU A 59 5.87 11.59 0.85
CA LEU A 59 5.31 11.74 2.20
C LEU A 59 5.74 10.59 3.13
N ALA A 60 5.68 9.34 2.66
CA ALA A 60 6.12 8.21 3.46
C ALA A 60 7.61 8.31 3.81
N SER A 61 8.44 8.71 2.84
CA SER A 61 9.87 8.90 3.04
C SER A 61 10.17 10.02 4.04
N SER A 62 9.45 11.14 3.98
CA SER A 62 9.67 12.27 4.89
C SER A 62 9.23 11.97 6.32
N LEU A 63 8.20 11.15 6.51
CA LEU A 63 7.71 10.74 7.83
C LEU A 63 8.41 9.48 8.38
N GLY A 64 9.24 8.83 7.57
CA GLY A 64 9.91 7.57 7.91
C GLY A 64 8.95 6.40 8.06
N VAL A 65 7.84 6.41 7.32
CA VAL A 65 6.85 5.32 7.27
C VAL A 65 7.22 4.38 6.13
N ILE A 66 7.34 3.10 6.43
CA ILE A 66 7.58 2.06 5.43
C ILE A 66 6.25 1.68 4.79
N LEU A 67 6.25 1.56 3.47
CA LEU A 67 5.07 1.12 2.72
C LEU A 67 5.29 -0.28 2.17
N THR A 68 4.32 -1.16 2.39
CA THR A 68 4.14 -2.39 1.61
C THR A 68 2.91 -2.23 0.72
N ALA A 69 2.71 -3.16 -0.21
CA ALA A 69 1.53 -3.16 -1.07
C ALA A 69 1.00 -4.58 -1.24
N HIS A 70 -0.31 -4.72 -1.12
CA HIS A 70 -1.01 -5.94 -1.43
C HIS A 70 -1.75 -5.80 -2.78
N ALA A 71 -1.50 -6.74 -3.69
CA ALA A 71 -2.11 -6.74 -5.02
C ALA A 71 -3.65 -6.91 -4.97
N PRO A 72 -4.40 -6.54 -6.02
CA PRO A 72 -5.83 -6.77 -6.06
C PRO A 72 -6.20 -8.26 -5.93
N TYR A 73 -7.31 -8.57 -5.27
CA TYR A 73 -7.76 -9.96 -5.04
C TYR A 73 -8.08 -10.74 -6.32
N TYR A 74 -8.28 -10.04 -7.44
CA TYR A 74 -8.62 -10.67 -8.72
C TYR A 74 -7.40 -11.23 -9.48
N ILE A 75 -6.21 -11.17 -8.89
CA ILE A 75 -4.99 -11.76 -9.46
C ILE A 75 -4.94 -13.25 -9.09
N ASN A 76 -5.02 -14.12 -10.11
CA ASN A 76 -4.82 -15.56 -9.95
C ASN A 76 -3.76 -16.06 -10.93
N LEU A 77 -2.50 -16.02 -10.50
CA LEU A 77 -1.36 -16.52 -11.27
C LEU A 77 -1.25 -18.05 -11.28
N ASN A 78 -2.12 -18.75 -10.54
CA ASN A 78 -2.21 -20.21 -10.51
C ASN A 78 -3.47 -20.73 -11.23
N SER A 79 -4.06 -19.91 -12.09
CA SER A 79 -5.25 -20.30 -12.85
C SER A 79 -4.90 -21.31 -13.95
N GLN A 80 -5.64 -22.42 -14.02
CA GLN A 80 -5.57 -23.35 -15.17
C GLN A 80 -6.21 -22.78 -16.43
N ASP A 81 -7.14 -21.84 -16.26
CA ASP A 81 -7.73 -21.05 -17.34
C ASP A 81 -6.71 -20.00 -17.82
N GLN A 82 -6.28 -20.14 -19.08
CA GLN A 82 -5.24 -19.34 -19.72
C GLN A 82 -5.64 -17.87 -19.89
N ASP A 83 -6.92 -17.57 -20.05
CA ASP A 83 -7.39 -16.18 -20.18
C ASP A 83 -7.30 -15.45 -18.84
N LYS A 84 -7.68 -16.13 -17.75
CA LYS A 84 -7.53 -15.60 -16.38
C LYS A 84 -6.08 -15.43 -15.97
N LEU A 85 -5.21 -16.37 -16.36
CA LEU A 85 -3.77 -16.26 -16.10
C LEU A 85 -3.19 -15.04 -16.82
N ARG A 86 -3.42 -14.92 -18.14
CA ARG A 86 -2.93 -13.78 -18.95
C ARG A 86 -3.47 -12.44 -18.43
N ALA A 87 -4.75 -12.37 -18.10
CA ALA A 87 -5.35 -11.16 -17.53
C ALA A 87 -4.78 -10.81 -16.14
N SER A 88 -4.33 -11.79 -15.36
CA SER A 88 -3.67 -11.56 -14.07
C SER A 88 -2.24 -11.05 -14.24
N ILE A 89 -1.52 -11.47 -15.28
CA ILE A 89 -0.16 -11.01 -15.58
C ILE A 89 -0.15 -9.56 -16.10
N GLN A 90 -1.16 -9.15 -16.87
CA GLN A 90 -1.22 -7.83 -17.51
C GLN A 90 -1.74 -6.69 -16.61
N ARG A 91 -2.19 -6.99 -15.40
CA ARG A 91 -2.85 -6.03 -14.50
C ARG A 91 -1.90 -5.18 -13.67
#